data_AF-A0A1C5E994-F1
#
_entry.id   AF-A0A1C5E994-F1
#
_cell.length_a   1.000
_cell.length_b   1.000
_cell.length_c   1.000
_cell.angle_alpha   90.00
_cell.angle_beta   90.00
_cell.angle_gamma   90.00
#
_symmetry.space_group_name_H-M   'P 1'
#
loop_
_entity.id
_entity.type
_entity.pdbx_description
1 polymer ?
#
loop_
_entity_poly.entity_id
_entity_poly.type
_entity_poly.pdbx_seq_one_letter_code
_entity_poly.pdbx_strand_id
1 'polypeptide(L)'
;ATSLDQKWTWNGQTLRTLGKCLDIAGGVNAAGTKLQLANCNGGGYQNWVADADGSMSNPTTGRCIDSPSGATANGTRLQIWDCNGSAAQKFSLA
;
A
#
# COMPACT_ATOMS: atom_id res chain seq x y z
N ALA A 1 21.43 -5.02 -9.13
CA ALA A 1 20.12 -5.68 -9.41
C ALA A 1 19.15 -4.61 -9.89
N THR A 2 18.46 -4.82 -11.01
CA THR A 2 17.63 -3.83 -11.72
C THR A 2 16.13 -4.16 -11.67
N SER A 3 15.70 -4.95 -10.69
CA SER A 3 14.31 -5.41 -10.60
C SER A 3 13.36 -4.23 -10.41
N LEU A 4 12.58 -3.93 -11.45
CA LEU A 4 11.65 -2.80 -11.42
C LEU A 4 10.47 -3.08 -10.49
N ASP A 5 10.05 -4.35 -10.36
CA ASP A 5 8.93 -4.82 -9.55
C ASP A 5 9.12 -4.68 -8.02
N GLN A 6 10.32 -4.32 -7.57
CA GLN A 6 10.61 -3.96 -6.18
C GLN A 6 11.16 -2.53 -6.04
N LYS A 7 11.29 -1.80 -7.16
CA LYS A 7 11.69 -0.40 -7.17
C LYS A 7 10.44 0.47 -7.27
N TRP A 8 10.08 1.08 -6.14
CA TRP A 8 8.90 1.93 -6.04
C TRP A 8 9.29 3.41 -6.04
N THR A 9 8.43 4.23 -6.61
CA THR A 9 8.52 5.69 -6.54
C THR A 9 7.24 6.23 -5.91
N TRP A 10 7.39 7.04 -4.85
CA TRP A 10 6.30 7.81 -4.28
C TRP A 10 6.42 9.26 -4.73
N ASN A 11 5.34 9.82 -5.28
CA ASN A 11 5.31 11.20 -5.76
C ASN A 11 4.54 12.15 -4.82
N GLY A 12 4.42 11.79 -3.54
CA GLY A 12 3.61 12.51 -2.56
C GLY A 12 2.12 12.14 -2.56
N GLN A 13 1.68 11.33 -3.53
CA GLN A 13 0.28 10.90 -3.62
C GLN A 13 0.15 9.42 -3.96
N THR A 14 0.89 8.92 -4.93
CA THR A 14 0.75 7.55 -5.45
C THR A 14 2.07 6.79 -5.31
N LEU A 15 2.00 5.51 -4.94
CA LEU A 15 3.13 4.58 -5.02
C LEU A 15 3.13 3.91 -6.39
N ARG A 16 4.24 4.00 -7.10
CA ARG A 16 4.32 3.54 -8.50
C ARG A 16 5.47 2.58 -8.73
N THR A 17 5.21 1.57 -9.54
CA THR A 17 6.20 0.64 -10.11
C THR A 17 5.66 0.08 -11.41
N LEU A 18 6.52 -0.37 -12.34
CA LEU A 18 6.12 -0.99 -13.61
C LEU A 18 5.11 -0.13 -14.43
N GLY A 19 5.15 1.20 -14.28
CA GLY A 19 4.18 2.12 -14.89
C GLY A 19 2.75 2.05 -14.32
N LYS A 20 2.55 1.38 -13.18
CA LYS A 20 1.28 1.16 -12.48
C LYS A 20 1.30 1.81 -11.10
N CYS A 21 0.12 1.93 -10.50
CA CYS A 21 -0.08 2.46 -9.15
C CYS A 21 -0.44 1.33 -8.18
N LEU A 22 0.01 1.42 -6.93
CA LEU A 22 -0.50 0.61 -5.82
C LEU A 22 -1.96 0.98 -5.58
N ASP A 23 -2.82 -0.02 -5.60
CA ASP A 23 -4.27 0.15 -5.69
C ASP A 23 -4.97 -0.79 -4.72
N ILE A 24 -6.04 -0.30 -4.09
CA ILE A 24 -6.95 -1.12 -3.29
C ILE A 24 -7.87 -1.87 -4.25
N ALA A 25 -7.75 -3.20 -4.30
CA ALA A 25 -8.39 -4.01 -5.32
C ALA A 25 -9.91 -3.79 -5.39
N GLY A 26 -10.39 -3.47 -6.59
CA GLY A 26 -11.80 -3.21 -6.87
C GLY A 26 -12.37 -1.93 -6.24
N GLY A 27 -11.53 -1.08 -5.64
CA GLY A 27 -11.99 0.11 -4.93
C GLY A 27 -12.88 -0.23 -3.72
N VAL A 28 -12.60 -1.36 -3.05
CA VAL A 28 -13.42 -1.85 -1.94
C VAL A 28 -12.86 -1.38 -0.60
N ASN A 29 -13.65 -0.58 0.12
CA ASN A 29 -13.32 -0.10 1.46
C ASN A 29 -13.67 -1.13 2.57
N ALA A 30 -13.05 -2.30 2.53
CA ALA A 30 -13.18 -3.34 3.56
C ALA A 30 -11.81 -3.72 4.12
N ALA A 31 -11.73 -3.94 5.44
CA ALA A 31 -10.53 -4.49 6.06
C ALA A 31 -10.23 -5.87 5.43
N GLY A 32 -8.98 -6.08 5.05
CA GLY A 32 -8.54 -7.30 4.37
C GLY A 32 -8.59 -7.23 2.84
N THR A 33 -9.13 -6.15 2.25
CA THR A 33 -9.05 -5.95 0.80
C THR A 33 -7.58 -5.95 0.37
N LYS A 34 -7.27 -6.79 -0.61
CA LYS A 34 -5.89 -6.95 -1.08
C LYS A 34 -5.42 -5.74 -1.87
N LEU A 35 -4.14 -5.45 -1.75
CA LEU A 35 -3.47 -4.52 -2.63
C LEU A 35 -3.14 -5.19 -3.97
N GLN A 36 -3.07 -4.38 -5.01
CA GLN A 36 -2.73 -4.78 -6.37
C GLN A 36 -1.98 -3.68 -7.11
N LEU A 37 -1.47 -4.03 -8.29
CA LEU A 37 -1.02 -3.06 -9.28
C LEU A 37 -2.13 -2.82 -10.30
N ALA A 38 -2.56 -1.58 -10.44
CA ALA A 38 -3.55 -1.17 -11.43
C ALA A 38 -3.03 -0.02 -12.29
N ASN A 39 -3.68 0.22 -13.44
CA ASN A 39 -3.41 1.44 -14.20
C ASN A 39 -3.73 2.64 -13.33
N CYS A 40 -2.83 3.63 -13.33
CA CYS A 40 -3.04 4.86 -12.58
C CYS A 40 -4.26 5.59 -13.15
N ASN A 41 -5.29 5.77 -12.33
CA ASN A 41 -6.60 6.29 -12.77
C ASN A 41 -7.00 7.61 -12.07
N GLY A 42 -6.17 8.11 -11.15
CA GLY A 42 -6.43 9.35 -10.39
C GLY A 42 -7.49 9.20 -9.30
N GLY A 43 -8.04 8.00 -9.09
CA GLY A 43 -9.00 7.70 -8.06
C GLY A 43 -8.38 7.61 -6.66
N GLY A 44 -9.18 7.90 -5.64
CA GLY A 44 -8.73 7.96 -4.25
C GLY A 44 -8.15 6.65 -3.68
N TYR A 45 -8.56 5.50 -4.22
CA TYR A 45 -8.06 4.18 -3.84
C TYR A 45 -6.60 3.90 -4.25
N GLN A 46 -5.96 4.81 -4.98
CA GLN A 46 -4.54 4.75 -5.34
C GLN A 46 -3.68 5.77 -4.58
N ASN A 47 -4.30 6.56 -3.69
CA ASN A 47 -3.62 7.58 -2.92
C ASN A 47 -3.06 6.99 -1.62
N TRP A 48 -1.84 7.36 -1.26
CA TRP A 48 -1.12 6.89 -0.09
C TRP A 48 -0.36 8.05 0.55
N VAL A 49 -0.57 8.24 1.84
CA VAL A 49 0.10 9.21 2.69
C VAL A 49 1.13 8.47 3.52
N ALA A 50 2.38 8.91 3.49
CA ALA A 50 3.38 8.44 4.44
C ALA A 50 3.19 9.17 5.77
N ASP A 51 2.80 8.42 6.81
CA ASP A 51 2.52 8.96 8.13
C ASP A 51 3.81 9.08 8.96
N ALA A 52 3.81 9.98 9.93
CA ALA A 52 4.98 10.26 10.77
C ALA A 52 5.43 9.04 11.62
N ASP A 53 4.53 8.10 11.86
CA ASP A 53 4.80 6.89 12.64
C ASP A 53 5.31 5.72 11.77
N GLY A 54 5.54 5.95 10.48
CA GLY A 54 6.01 4.96 9.51
C GLY A 54 4.92 4.13 8.84
N SER A 55 3.63 4.36 9.11
CA SER A 55 2.58 3.76 8.29
C SER A 55 2.43 4.45 6.93
N MET A 56 1.77 3.74 6.01
CA MET A 56 1.23 4.36 4.81
C MET A 56 -0.27 4.19 4.76
N SER A 57 -1.01 5.29 4.93
CA SER A 57 -2.47 5.30 4.99
C SER A 57 -3.09 5.74 3.67
N ASN A 58 -4.26 5.18 3.34
CA ASN A 58 -5.07 5.64 2.23
C ASN A 58 -6.14 6.61 2.75
N PRO A 59 -6.13 7.89 2.32
CA PRO A 59 -7.03 8.91 2.87
C PRO A 59 -8.51 8.70 2.51
N THR A 60 -8.80 7.96 1.45
CA THR A 60 -10.19 7.64 1.05
C THR A 60 -10.81 6.58 1.96
N THR A 61 -10.02 5.64 2.47
CA THR A 61 -10.49 4.53 3.30
C THR A 61 -10.21 4.73 4.79
N GLY A 62 -9.22 5.56 5.14
CA GLY A 62 -8.72 5.72 6.52
C GLY A 62 -7.91 4.50 7.00
N ARG A 63 -7.47 3.63 6.09
CA ARG A 63 -6.81 2.35 6.41
C ARG A 63 -5.36 2.34 5.97
N CYS A 64 -4.56 1.52 6.63
CA CYS A 64 -3.12 1.41 6.41
C CYS A 64 -2.78 0.22 5.52
N ILE A 65 -1.70 0.33 4.76
CA ILE A 65 -1.03 -0.86 4.19
C ILE A 65 -0.65 -1.79 5.34
N ASP A 66 -0.95 -3.07 5.17
CA ASP A 66 -0.87 -4.07 6.23
C ASP A 66 -0.32 -5.39 5.70
N SER A 67 0.64 -5.97 6.43
CA SER A 67 0.99 -7.37 6.28
C SER A 67 0.00 -8.24 7.08
N PRO A 68 -0.81 -9.09 6.42
CA PRO A 68 -1.89 -9.82 7.09
C PRO A 68 -1.38 -10.62 8.28
N SER A 69 -1.96 -10.39 9.46
CA SER A 69 -1.60 -11.07 10.71
C SER A 69 -0.11 -10.97 11.08
N GLY A 70 0.61 -9.95 10.57
CA GLY A 70 2.05 -9.81 10.78
C GLY A 70 2.89 -10.86 10.05
N ALA A 71 2.37 -11.47 8.98
CA ALA A 71 3.09 -12.48 8.23
C ALA A 71 4.38 -11.91 7.57
N THR A 72 5.46 -12.68 7.60
CA THR A 72 6.78 -12.28 7.08
C THR A 72 7.31 -13.19 5.98
N ALA A 73 6.57 -14.25 5.62
CA ALA A 73 6.98 -15.20 4.61
C ALA A 73 6.93 -14.58 3.19
N ASN A 74 7.83 -15.02 2.32
CA ASN A 74 7.79 -14.65 0.89
C ASN A 74 6.44 -14.99 0.26
N GLY A 75 5.93 -14.09 -0.58
CA GLY A 75 4.61 -14.24 -1.21
C GLY A 75 3.44 -13.74 -0.35
N THR A 76 3.69 -13.24 0.87
CA THR A 76 2.66 -12.57 1.67
C THR A 76 2.07 -11.40 0.89
N ARG A 77 0.78 -11.50 0.56
CA ARG A 77 0.07 -10.46 -0.17
C ARG A 77 -0.47 -9.41 0.80
N LEU A 78 0.06 -8.19 0.68
CA LEU A 78 -0.39 -7.03 1.45
C LEU A 78 -1.87 -6.72 1.24
N GLN A 79 -2.46 -6.12 2.26
CA GLN A 79 -3.86 -5.70 2.30
C GLN A 79 -3.98 -4.29 2.87
N ILE A 80 -5.21 -3.77 2.88
CA ILE A 80 -5.54 -2.68 3.81
C ILE A 80 -6.11 -3.25 5.10
N TRP A 81 -5.79 -2.62 6.22
CA TRP A 81 -6.41 -2.91 7.50
C TRP A 81 -6.58 -1.64 8.32
N ASP A 82 -7.43 -1.71 9.34
CA ASP A 82 -7.55 -0.61 10.29
C ASP A 82 -6.18 -0.34 10.93
N CYS A 83 -5.78 0.93 10.91
CA CYS A 83 -4.47 1.35 11.42
C CYS A 83 -4.38 1.06 12.93
N ASN A 84 -3.36 0.31 13.35
CA ASN A 84 -3.23 -0.20 14.72
C ASN A 84 -1.84 -0.01 15.34
N GLY A 85 -0.92 0.67 14.63
CA GLY A 85 0.42 1.00 15.13
C GLY A 85 1.39 -0.19 15.23
N SER A 86 0.97 -1.41 14.85
CA SER A 86 1.83 -2.58 14.88
C SER A 86 2.93 -2.51 13.82
N ALA A 87 4.01 -3.29 14.01
CA ALA A 87 5.09 -3.41 13.04
C ALA A 87 4.62 -3.94 11.67
N ALA A 88 3.48 -4.65 11.62
CA ALA A 88 2.90 -5.16 10.37
C ALA A 88 2.46 -4.06 9.39
N GLN A 89 2.33 -2.82 9.89
CA GLN A 89 1.87 -1.67 9.13
C GLN A 89 2.96 -0.62 8.92
N LYS A 90 4.23 -0.94 9.21
CA LYS A 90 5.35 0.00 9.13
C LYS A 90 6.18 -0.28 7.89
N PHE A 91 6.34 0.74 7.05
CA PHE A 91 7.05 0.67 5.78
C PHE A 91 7.98 1.88 5.64
N SER A 92 9.18 1.64 5.11
CA SER A 92 10.11 2.71 4.75
C SER A 92 10.15 2.88 3.23
N LEU A 93 10.20 4.14 2.79
CA LEU A 93 10.60 4.50 1.45
C LEU A 93 12.12 4.66 1.45
N ALA A 94 12.80 4.03 0.50
CA ALA A 94 14.26 4.04 0.34
C ALA A 94 14.66 4.57 -1.03
#